data_AF-A0A3C0U699-F1
#
_entry.id   AF-A0A3C0U699-F1
#
_cell.length_a   1.000
_cell.length_b   1.000
_cell.length_c   1.000
_cell.angle_alpha   90.00
_cell.angle_beta   90.00
_cell.angle_gamma   90.00
#
_symmetry.space_group_name_H-M   'P 1'
#
loop_
_entity.id
_entity.type
_entity.pdbx_description
1 polymer ?
#
loop_
_entity_poly.entity_id
_entity_poly.type
_entity_poly.pdbx_seq_one_letter_code
_entity_poly.pdbx_strand_id
1 'polypeptide(L)'
;MLWSRTALSKALSSTDLKQLYYRDKKPFIEKGNVSLSHCSKGVAAVYSANLEVGIDIETKRSQILRIAPKFTTKEETALISTNEADALQCVWGIKESLFKLYGHGDVDFKKHLTITSFHWNEEQLNGWGTAWINATCEDRPLPLQCLVQ
;
A
#
# COMPACT_ATOMS: atom_id res chain seq x y z
N MET A 1 5.93 -7.32 -16.95
CA MET A 1 4.79 -8.20 -17.28
C MET A 1 5.06 -9.68 -16.92
N LEU A 2 6.25 -10.26 -17.20
CA LEU A 2 6.59 -11.64 -16.77
C LEU A 2 6.86 -11.76 -15.25
N TRP A 3 7.65 -10.84 -14.68
CA TRP A 3 8.02 -10.86 -13.26
C TRP A 3 6.85 -10.73 -12.28
N SER A 4 5.83 -9.93 -12.63
CA SER A 4 4.60 -9.80 -11.83
C SER A 4 3.77 -11.07 -11.81
N ARG A 5 3.71 -11.80 -12.93
CA ARG A 5 3.05 -13.10 -12.99
C ARG A 5 3.79 -14.14 -12.16
N THR A 6 5.12 -14.13 -12.19
CA THR A 6 5.94 -15.03 -11.35
C THR A 6 5.77 -14.73 -9.85
N ALA A 7 5.83 -13.46 -9.46
CA ALA A 7 5.62 -13.06 -8.06
C ALA A 7 4.23 -13.50 -7.55
N LEU A 8 3.20 -13.29 -8.37
CA LEU A 8 1.85 -13.71 -8.04
C LEU A 8 1.70 -15.25 -8.01
N SER A 9 2.32 -15.97 -8.94
CA SER A 9 2.34 -17.43 -8.94
C SER A 9 2.85 -17.98 -7.60
N LYS A 10 3.90 -17.35 -7.07
CA LYS A 10 4.47 -17.72 -5.77
C LYS A 10 3.54 -17.34 -4.62
N ALA A 11 2.97 -16.14 -4.62
CA ALA A 11 2.05 -15.70 -3.57
C ALA A 11 0.79 -16.59 -3.49
N LEU A 12 0.26 -17.04 -4.64
CA LEU A 12 -0.95 -17.84 -4.72
C LEU A 12 -0.78 -19.31 -4.27
N SER A 13 0.47 -19.78 -4.07
CA SER A 13 0.89 -21.07 -3.47
C SER A 13 0.13 -22.37 -3.86
N SER A 14 -0.77 -22.33 -4.84
CA SER A 14 -1.63 -23.43 -5.35
C SER A 14 -2.83 -22.94 -6.19
N THR A 15 -3.13 -21.64 -6.22
CA THR A 15 -4.25 -21.12 -7.03
C THR A 15 -3.83 -20.96 -8.50
N ASP A 16 -4.65 -21.48 -9.43
CA ASP A 16 -4.36 -21.42 -10.86
C ASP A 16 -4.39 -19.95 -11.34
N LEU A 17 -3.24 -19.44 -11.79
CA LEU A 17 -3.08 -18.10 -12.36
C LEU A 17 -4.06 -17.83 -13.52
N LYS A 18 -4.67 -18.86 -14.11
CA LYS A 18 -5.74 -18.72 -15.11
C LYS A 18 -6.97 -17.98 -14.59
N GLN A 19 -7.20 -17.95 -13.27
CA GLN A 19 -8.33 -17.22 -12.66
C GLN A 19 -8.02 -15.74 -12.42
N LEU A 20 -6.79 -15.29 -12.68
CA LEU A 20 -6.42 -13.89 -12.58
C LEU A 20 -6.89 -13.13 -13.83
N TYR A 21 -7.72 -12.12 -13.62
CA TYR A 21 -8.08 -11.15 -14.65
C TYR A 21 -7.84 -9.72 -14.17
N TYR A 22 -7.83 -8.77 -15.09
CA TYR A 22 -7.60 -7.36 -14.79
C TYR A 22 -8.82 -6.53 -15.16
N ARG A 23 -9.24 -5.64 -14.26
CA ARG A 23 -10.21 -4.58 -14.54
C ARG A 23 -9.57 -3.26 -14.14
N ASP A 24 -9.52 -2.30 -15.07
CA ASP A 24 -8.90 -0.98 -14.87
C ASP A 24 -7.47 -1.04 -14.29
N LYS A 25 -6.65 -1.98 -14.79
CA LYS A 25 -5.28 -2.28 -14.33
C LYS A 25 -5.17 -2.85 -12.91
N LYS A 26 -6.27 -3.07 -12.20
CA LYS A 26 -6.30 -3.77 -10.91
C LYS A 26 -6.48 -5.28 -11.14
N PRO A 27 -5.66 -6.14 -10.50
CA PRO A 27 -5.81 -7.58 -10.57
C PRO A 27 -7.00 -8.05 -9.73
N PHE A 28 -7.72 -9.05 -10.23
CA PHE A 28 -8.84 -9.71 -9.54
C PHE A 28 -8.71 -11.22 -9.66
N ILE A 29 -9.15 -11.92 -8.63
CA ILE A 29 -9.25 -13.38 -8.60
C ILE A 29 -10.55 -13.76 -7.89
N GLU A 30 -11.27 -14.75 -8.39
CA GLU A 30 -12.60 -15.08 -7.85
C GLU A 30 -12.55 -15.55 -6.39
N LYS A 31 -11.42 -16.14 -5.97
CA LYS A 31 -11.27 -16.80 -4.67
C LYS A 31 -10.63 -15.94 -3.59
N GLY A 32 -10.44 -14.63 -3.82
CA GLY A 32 -9.87 -13.75 -2.81
C GLY A 32 -9.42 -12.41 -3.33
N ASN A 33 -8.57 -11.76 -2.54
CA ASN A 33 -8.06 -10.44 -2.78
C ASN A 33 -6.58 -10.50 -3.15
N VAL A 34 -6.19 -9.69 -4.12
CA VAL A 34 -4.82 -9.63 -4.62
C VAL A 34 -4.39 -8.18 -4.80
N SER A 35 -3.14 -7.89 -4.45
CA SER A 35 -2.49 -6.64 -4.81
C SER A 35 -1.08 -6.91 -5.33
N LEU A 36 -0.65 -6.07 -6.28
CA LEU A 36 0.65 -6.15 -6.93
C LEU A 36 1.35 -4.80 -6.84
N SER A 37 2.66 -4.82 -6.63
CA SER A 37 3.49 -3.64 -6.84
C SER A 37 4.80 -4.01 -7.51
N HIS A 38 5.35 -3.09 -8.29
CA HIS A 38 6.61 -3.28 -8.99
C HIS A 38 7.40 -1.97 -8.97
N CYS A 39 8.71 -2.09 -8.80
CA CYS A 39 9.65 -0.99 -8.94
C CYS A 39 10.83 -1.44 -9.80
N SER A 40 11.80 -0.56 -10.04
CA SER A 40 12.98 -0.89 -10.86
C SER A 40 13.83 -2.02 -10.26
N LYS A 41 13.71 -2.29 -8.96
CA LYS A 41 14.48 -3.31 -8.23
C LYS A 41 13.74 -4.63 -8.02
N GLY A 42 12.43 -4.71 -8.29
CA GLY A 42 11.69 -5.93 -7.99
C GLY A 42 10.18 -5.84 -8.17
N VAL A 43 9.52 -6.94 -7.82
CA VAL A 43 8.06 -7.08 -7.87
C VAL A 43 7.58 -7.77 -6.61
N ALA A 44 6.48 -7.30 -6.04
CA ALA A 44 5.81 -7.88 -4.90
C ALA A 44 4.36 -8.21 -5.25
N ALA A 45 3.86 -9.28 -4.64
CA ALA A 45 2.49 -9.73 -4.75
C ALA A 45 2.01 -10.20 -3.38
N VAL A 46 0.77 -9.85 -3.04
CA VAL A 46 0.08 -10.35 -1.85
C VAL A 46 -1.25 -10.94 -2.27
N TYR A 47 -1.62 -12.05 -1.63
CA TYR A 47 -2.92 -12.69 -1.76
C TYR A 47 -3.51 -12.95 -0.38
N SER A 48 -4.81 -12.76 -0.25
CA SER A 48 -5.56 -13.14 0.93
C SER A 48 -6.95 -13.62 0.52
N ALA A 49 -7.33 -14.82 1.00
CA ALA A 49 -8.66 -15.36 0.74
C ALA A 49 -9.77 -14.54 1.42
N ASN A 50 -9.46 -13.89 2.54
CA ASN A 50 -10.48 -13.35 3.47
C ASN A 50 -10.40 -11.84 3.70
N LEU A 51 -9.22 -11.24 3.51
CA LEU A 51 -9.00 -9.83 3.81
C LEU A 51 -8.67 -9.07 2.52
N GLU A 52 -9.20 -7.86 2.40
CA GLU A 52 -8.74 -6.92 1.38
C GLU A 52 -7.29 -6.54 1.66
N VAL A 53 -6.48 -6.44 0.60
CA VAL A 53 -5.04 -6.22 0.71
C VAL A 53 -4.58 -5.17 -0.28
N GLY A 54 -3.67 -4.31 0.16
CA GLY A 54 -2.89 -3.41 -0.67
C GLY A 54 -1.40 -3.65 -0.37
N ILE A 55 -0.57 -3.69 -1.40
CA ILE A 55 0.89 -3.78 -1.24
C ILE A 55 1.57 -2.75 -2.13
N ASP A 56 2.62 -2.15 -1.60
CA ASP A 56 3.51 -1.31 -2.34
C ASP A 56 4.98 -1.61 -2.06
N ILE A 57 5.80 -1.52 -3.12
CA ILE A 57 7.26 -1.58 -3.03
C ILE A 57 7.84 -0.46 -3.86
N GLU A 58 8.75 0.31 -3.27
CA GLU A 58 9.28 1.51 -3.90
C GLU A 58 10.80 1.53 -3.84
N THR A 59 11.40 2.21 -4.81
CA THR A 59 12.80 2.62 -4.71
C THR A 59 12.89 3.98 -4.05
N LYS A 60 13.89 4.18 -3.18
CA LYS A 60 14.13 5.48 -2.52
C LYS A 60 14.05 6.62 -3.53
N ARG A 61 13.19 7.59 -3.24
CA ARG A 61 12.90 8.71 -4.15
C ARG A 61 13.70 9.94 -3.72
N SER A 62 14.59 10.42 -4.60
CA SER A 62 15.43 11.60 -4.33
C SER A 62 14.64 12.88 -4.06
N GLN A 63 13.40 12.97 -4.55
CA GLN A 63 12.55 14.15 -4.44
C GLN A 63 11.47 14.04 -3.36
N ILE A 64 11.55 13.05 -2.46
CA ILE A 64 10.49 12.78 -1.47
C ILE A 64 10.22 13.99 -0.57
N LEU A 65 11.27 14.67 -0.11
CA LEU A 65 11.18 15.88 0.70
C LEU A 65 10.37 17.00 0.02
N ARG A 66 10.56 17.17 -1.29
CA ARG A 66 9.87 18.20 -2.08
C ARG A 66 8.37 17.93 -2.21
N ILE A 67 7.97 16.66 -2.27
CA ILE A 67 6.57 16.27 -2.46
C ILE A 67 5.84 15.96 -1.15
N ALA A 68 6.56 15.81 -0.03
CA ALA A 68 6.01 15.57 1.31
C ALA A 68 4.79 16.44 1.67
N PRO A 69 4.78 17.76 1.40
CA PRO A 69 3.63 18.60 1.75
C PRO A 69 2.31 18.18 1.07
N LYS A 70 2.38 17.45 -0.04
CA LYS A 70 1.23 16.98 -0.81
C LYS A 70 0.60 15.70 -0.28
N PHE A 71 1.33 14.91 0.51
CA PHE A 71 0.85 13.59 0.93
C PHE A 71 0.87 13.37 2.43
N THR A 72 1.63 14.14 3.22
CA THR A 72 1.72 13.92 4.67
C THR A 72 1.74 15.21 5.48
N THR A 73 1.46 15.06 6.76
CA THR A 73 1.67 16.04 7.83
C THR A 73 2.98 15.75 8.58
N LYS A 74 3.40 16.69 9.45
CA LYS A 74 4.57 16.48 10.31
C LYS A 74 4.27 15.45 11.39
N GLU A 75 3.03 15.47 11.88
CA GLU A 75 2.51 14.58 12.91
C GLU A 75 2.54 13.12 12.43
N GLU A 76 2.07 12.84 11.22
CA GLU A 76 2.15 11.50 10.62
C GLU A 76 3.61 11.06 10.40
N THR A 77 4.48 11.97 9.99
CA THR A 77 5.91 11.65 9.75
C THR A 77 6.62 11.34 11.07
N ALA A 78 6.27 12.04 12.14
CA ALA A 78 6.83 11.85 13.48
C ALA A 78 6.44 10.51 14.12
N LEU A 79 5.45 9.79 13.58
CA LEU A 79 5.13 8.43 14.02
C LEU A 79 6.24 7.41 13.69
N ILE A 80 7.15 7.76 12.78
CA ILE A 80 8.22 6.87 12.33
C ILE A 80 9.55 7.41 12.84
N SER A 81 10.05 6.80 13.91
CA SER A 81 11.28 7.21 14.60
C SER A 81 12.54 6.84 13.78
N THR A 82 12.83 7.60 12.74
CA THR A 82 14.05 7.48 11.93
C THR A 82 14.41 8.83 11.32
N ASN A 83 15.40 8.89 10.43
CA ASN A 83 15.73 10.12 9.72
C ASN A 83 14.55 10.56 8.82
N GLU A 84 14.39 11.87 8.63
CA GLU A 84 13.23 12.45 7.95
C GLU A 84 12.99 11.85 6.54
N ALA A 85 14.06 11.64 5.76
CA ALA A 85 13.92 11.11 4.41
C ALA A 85 13.38 9.68 4.39
N ASP A 86 13.84 8.82 5.31
CA ASP A 86 13.37 7.44 5.43
C ASP A 86 11.97 7.36 6.05
N ALA A 87 11.65 8.22 7.02
CA ALA A 87 10.31 8.36 7.57
C ALA A 87 9.31 8.75 6.47
N LEU A 88 9.63 9.76 5.68
CA LEU A 88 8.79 10.19 4.54
C LEU A 88 8.63 9.10 3.49
N GLN A 89 9.68 8.33 3.21
CA GLN A 89 9.62 7.21 2.28
C GLN A 89 8.71 6.09 2.80
N CYS A 90 8.73 5.82 4.10
CA CYS A 90 7.85 4.83 4.73
C CYS A 90 6.38 5.30 4.72
N VAL A 91 6.12 6.55 5.14
CA VAL A 91 4.77 7.15 5.04
C VAL A 91 4.23 7.09 3.61
N TRP A 92 5.08 7.41 2.62
CA TRP A 92 4.70 7.33 1.21
C TRP A 92 4.28 5.90 0.81
N GLY A 93 5.08 4.89 1.14
CA GLY A 93 4.77 3.49 0.83
C GLY A 93 3.50 2.99 1.52
N ILE A 94 3.27 3.40 2.78
CA ILE A 94 2.03 3.11 3.49
C ILE A 94 0.84 3.73 2.75
N LYS A 95 0.92 5.01 2.36
CA LYS A 95 -0.17 5.71 1.65
C LYS A 95 -0.44 5.13 0.27
N GLU A 96 0.59 4.76 -0.50
CA GLU A 96 0.42 4.06 -1.78
C GLU A 96 -0.25 2.68 -1.59
N SER A 97 0.09 1.95 -0.53
CA SER A 97 -0.56 0.67 -0.20
C SER A 97 -2.05 0.87 0.13
N LEU A 98 -2.39 1.91 0.91
CA LEU A 98 -3.78 2.28 1.22
C LEU A 98 -4.54 2.71 -0.03
N PHE A 99 -3.92 3.49 -0.92
CA PHE A 99 -4.52 3.89 -2.20
C PHE A 99 -4.90 2.68 -3.06
N LYS A 100 -4.01 1.68 -3.14
CA LYS A 100 -4.28 0.43 -3.87
C LYS A 100 -5.37 -0.42 -3.23
N LEU A 101 -5.39 -0.49 -1.89
CA LEU A 101 -6.45 -1.15 -1.14
C LEU A 101 -7.80 -0.51 -1.48
N TYR A 102 -7.90 0.83 -1.42
CA TYR A 102 -9.11 1.57 -1.79
C TYR A 102 -9.55 1.29 -3.22
N GLY A 103 -8.69 1.57 -4.21
CA GLY A 103 -8.88 1.14 -5.60
C GLY A 103 -9.97 1.86 -6.42
N HIS A 104 -10.58 2.94 -5.93
CA HIS A 104 -11.61 3.71 -6.66
C HIS A 104 -11.11 5.05 -7.24
N GLY A 105 -9.81 5.36 -7.16
CA GLY A 105 -9.26 6.64 -7.65
C GLY A 105 -9.68 7.84 -6.79
N ASP A 106 -9.47 9.05 -7.29
CA ASP A 106 -9.89 10.33 -6.67
C ASP A 106 -9.56 10.47 -5.17
N VAL A 107 -8.34 10.08 -4.79
CA VAL A 107 -7.85 10.16 -3.42
C VAL A 107 -6.85 11.32 -3.27
N ASP A 108 -7.16 12.26 -2.39
CA ASP A 108 -6.17 13.19 -1.86
C ASP A 108 -5.39 12.48 -0.74
N PHE A 109 -4.11 12.16 -0.98
CA PHE A 109 -3.29 11.36 -0.06
C PHE A 109 -3.18 11.99 1.33
N LYS A 110 -3.19 13.32 1.42
CA LYS A 110 -3.03 14.00 2.71
C LYS A 110 -4.33 14.08 3.48
N LYS A 111 -5.45 14.29 2.79
CA LYS A 111 -6.77 14.44 3.43
C LYS A 111 -7.47 13.11 3.67
N HIS A 112 -7.37 12.19 2.72
CA HIS A 112 -8.16 10.97 2.71
C HIS A 112 -7.42 9.77 3.31
N LEU A 113 -6.09 9.79 3.36
CA LEU A 113 -5.30 8.70 3.92
C LEU A 113 -4.57 9.20 5.17
N THR A 114 -4.89 8.64 6.33
CA THR A 114 -4.35 9.12 7.60
C THR A 114 -3.73 7.98 8.38
N ILE A 115 -2.43 8.07 8.66
CA ILE A 115 -1.75 7.12 9.56
C ILE A 115 -2.01 7.57 10.99
N THR A 116 -2.67 6.73 11.78
CA THR A 116 -3.10 7.07 13.15
C THR A 116 -2.17 6.55 14.23
N SER A 117 -1.50 5.43 13.97
CA SER A 117 -0.45 4.90 14.84
C SER A 117 0.57 4.14 14.03
N PHE A 118 1.82 4.18 14.46
CA PHE A 118 2.87 3.35 13.91
C PHE A 118 3.89 3.01 14.99
N HIS A 119 4.11 1.72 15.22
CA HIS A 119 5.16 1.20 16.07
C HIS A 119 6.36 0.88 15.19
N TRP A 120 7.42 1.69 15.30
CA TRP A 120 8.65 1.51 14.54
C TRP A 120 9.70 0.70 15.32
N ASN A 121 10.36 -0.23 14.63
CA ASN A 121 11.51 -0.97 15.13
C ASN A 121 12.75 -0.57 14.32
N GLU A 122 13.63 0.22 14.94
CA GLU A 122 14.86 0.72 14.31
C GLU A 122 15.86 -0.39 13.96
N GLU A 123 15.95 -1.44 14.78
CA GLU A 123 16.92 -2.53 14.57
C GLU A 123 16.53 -3.38 13.34
N GLN A 124 15.24 -3.62 13.17
CA GLN A 124 14.71 -4.45 12.07
C GLN A 124 14.29 -3.63 10.84
N LEU A 125 14.32 -2.29 10.95
CA LEU A 125 13.87 -1.36 9.92
C LEU A 125 12.46 -1.68 9.41
N ASN A 126 11.56 -2.03 10.33
CA ASN A 126 10.17 -2.37 10.04
C ASN A 126 9.24 -1.75 11.08
N GLY A 127 7.94 -1.78 10.81
CA GLY A 127 6.95 -1.33 11.77
C GLY A 127 5.58 -1.89 11.48
N TRP A 128 4.61 -1.52 12.29
CA TRP A 128 3.21 -1.83 12.06
C TRP A 128 2.32 -0.84 12.81
N GLY A 129 1.07 -0.71 12.40
CA GLY A 129 0.14 0.20 13.06
C GLY A 129 -1.21 0.24 12.41
N THR A 130 -1.87 1.39 12.56
CA THR A 130 -3.22 1.61 12.05
C THR A 130 -3.28 2.87 11.20
N ALA A 131 -4.13 2.82 10.18
CA ALA A 131 -4.44 3.95 9.34
C ALA A 131 -5.92 3.96 8.98
N TRP A 132 -6.40 5.10 8.49
CA TRP A 132 -7.74 5.27 7.96
C TRP A 132 -7.71 5.67 6.50
N ILE A 133 -8.64 5.10 5.75
CA ILE A 133 -9.05 5.56 4.42
C ILE A 133 -10.39 6.25 4.61
N ASN A 134 -10.37 7.58 4.60
CA ASN A 134 -11.55 8.45 4.75
C ASN A 134 -12.23 8.76 3.41
N ALA A 135 -11.61 8.40 2.28
CA ALA A 135 -12.25 8.51 0.98
C ALA A 135 -13.46 7.56 0.92
N THR A 136 -14.58 8.07 0.40
CA THR A 136 -15.81 7.31 0.18
C THR A 136 -16.30 7.49 -1.24
N CYS A 137 -17.05 6.51 -1.74
CA CYS A 137 -17.73 6.54 -3.02
C CYS A 137 -19.01 5.69 -2.94
N GLU A 138 -19.75 5.57 -4.05
CA GLU A 138 -20.96 4.74 -4.12
C GLU A 138 -20.70 3.28 -3.71
N ASP A 139 -19.59 2.70 -4.18
CA ASP A 139 -19.18 1.33 -3.85
C ASP A 139 -18.60 1.19 -2.43
N ARG A 140 -18.09 2.28 -1.84
CA ARG A 140 -17.49 2.34 -0.49
C ARG A 140 -18.03 3.53 0.28
N PRO A 141 -19.26 3.44 0.82
CA PRO A 141 -19.91 4.59 1.46
C PRO A 141 -19.35 4.94 2.83
N LEU A 142 -18.53 4.07 3.43
CA LEU A 142 -17.99 4.23 4.77
C LEU A 142 -16.44 4.27 4.77
N PRO A 143 -15.83 5.06 5.68
CA PRO A 143 -14.40 5.01 5.92
C PRO A 143 -13.93 3.61 6.36
N LEU A 144 -12.68 3.30 6.06
CA LEU A 144 -12.05 2.01 6.39
C LEU A 144 -10.92 2.22 7.37
N GLN A 145 -10.91 1.44 8.45
CA GLN A 145 -9.73 1.28 9.29
C GLN A 145 -8.88 0.15 8.74
N CYS A 146 -7.58 0.39 8.59
CA CYS A 146 -6.64 -0.56 8.03
C CYS A 146 -5.50 -0.83 9.01
N LEU A 147 -5.04 -2.09 9.02
CA LEU A 147 -3.73 -2.43 9.56
C LEU A 147 -2.67 -2.13 8.51
N VAL A 148 -1.56 -1.54 8.93
CA VAL A 148 -0.42 -1.20 8.06
C VAL A 148 0.87 -1.78 8.62
N GLN A 149 1.82 -2.09 7.74
CA GLN A 149 3.12 -2.69 8.05
C GLN A 149 4.20 -2.07 7.14
#